data_AF-A0A7C7M8Q7-F1
#
_entry.id   AF-A0A7C7M8Q7-F1
#
_cell.length_a   1.000
_cell.length_b   1.000
_cell.length_c   1.000
_cell.angle_alpha   90.00
_cell.angle_beta   90.00
_cell.angle_gamma   90.00
#
_symmetry.space_group_name_H-M   'P 1'
#
loop_
_entity.id
_entity.type
_entity.pdbx_description
1 polymer ?
#
loop_
_entity_poly.entity_id
_entity_poly.type
_entity_poly.pdbx_seq_one_letter_code
_entity_poly.pdbx_strand_id
1 'polypeptide(L)' 'MGTRRFEESNIRKLFKSGQGRSYSLTIPIHLIRELRWQDNQELIIERDGNELRIRDA' A
#
# COMPACT_ATOMS: atom_id res chain seq x y z
N MET A 1 -15.32 -13.08 21.86
CA MET A 1 -15.14 -12.10 20.77
C MET A 1 -13.96 -12.58 19.95
N GLY A 2 -14.24 -13.22 18.81
CA GLY A 2 -13.22 -13.89 17.99
C GLY A 2 -12.40 -12.88 17.23
N THR A 3 -11.08 -12.97 17.36
CA THR A 3 -10.12 -12.33 16.46
C THR A 3 -10.38 -12.85 15.05
N ARG A 4 -11.12 -12.08 14.25
CA ARG A 4 -11.27 -12.35 12.81
C ARG A 4 -9.88 -12.33 12.19
N ARG A 5 -9.58 -13.40 11.45
CA ARG A 5 -8.28 -13.68 10.81
C ARG A 5 -7.76 -12.44 10.09
N PHE A 6 -6.57 -11.99 10.49
CA PHE A 6 -5.93 -10.78 9.96
C PHE A 6 -5.51 -10.90 8.49
N GLU A 7 -5.47 -12.11 7.92
CA GLU A 7 -4.99 -12.35 6.55
C GLU A 7 -5.90 -11.74 5.46
N GLU A 8 -7.22 -11.73 5.65
CA GLU A 8 -8.14 -11.05 4.72
C GLU A 8 -7.97 -9.51 4.76
N SER A 9 -7.29 -8.98 5.79
CA SER A 9 -7.15 -7.54 5.98
C SER A 9 -6.08 -6.90 5.10
N ASN A 10 -5.28 -7.66 4.35
CA ASN A 10 -4.20 -7.08 3.51
C ASN A 10 -4.52 -7.06 2.01
N ILE A 11 -5.58 -7.75 1.57
CA ILE A 11 -6.04 -7.67 0.18
C ILE A 11 -6.80 -6.36 -0.01
N ARG A 12 -6.38 -5.55 -0.98
CA ARG A 12 -6.98 -4.26 -1.31
C ARG A 12 -7.23 -4.16 -2.81
N LYS A 13 -8.36 -3.56 -3.18
CA LYS A 13 -8.66 -3.24 -4.58
C LYS A 13 -7.85 -2.02 -5.00
N LEU A 14 -7.38 -2.03 -6.24
CA LEU A 14 -6.82 -0.84 -6.88
C LEU A 14 -7.96 0.07 -7.35
N PHE A 15 -7.80 1.36 -7.12
CA PHE A 15 -8.73 2.40 -7.60
C PHE A 15 -8.06 3.20 -8.70
N LYS A 16 -8.78 3.52 -9.78
CA LYS A 16 -8.24 4.42 -10.81
C LYS A 16 -8.17 5.84 -10.25
N SER A 17 -7.06 6.52 -10.49
CA SER A 17 -6.79 7.89 -10.11
C SER A 17 -6.13 8.65 -11.27
N GLY A 18 -5.97 9.97 -11.13
CA GLY A 18 -5.29 10.82 -12.12
C GLY A 18 -5.90 10.73 -13.53
N GLN A 19 -7.23 10.93 -13.65
CA GLN A 19 -7.98 10.82 -14.91
C GLN A 19 -7.77 9.46 -15.65
N GLY A 20 -7.59 8.38 -14.88
CA GLY A 20 -7.49 7.02 -15.42
C GLY A 20 -6.10 6.63 -15.92
N ARG A 21 -5.09 7.48 -15.69
CA ARG A 21 -3.68 7.19 -16.06
C ARG A 21 -2.91 6.45 -14.96
N SER A 22 -3.39 6.50 -13.73
CA SER A 22 -2.71 5.90 -12.57
C SER A 22 -3.69 5.10 -11.71
N TYR A 23 -3.15 4.25 -10.85
CA TYR A 23 -3.91 3.54 -9.82
C TYR A 23 -3.45 3.98 -8.43
N SER A 24 -4.39 4.03 -7.50
CA SER A 24 -4.16 4.27 -6.09
C SER A 24 -4.56 3.03 -5.30
N LEU A 25 -3.77 2.70 -4.28
CA LEU A 25 -4.05 1.60 -3.35
C LEU A 25 -4.05 2.15 -1.93
N THR A 26 -4.99 1.69 -1.11
CA THR A 26 -5.06 2.10 0.30
C THR A 26 -4.18 1.18 1.13
N ILE A 27 -3.07 1.70 1.65
CA ILE A 27 -2.21 0.94 2.56
C ILE A 27 -2.81 0.99 3.97
N PRO A 28 -3.00 -0.15 4.64
CA PRO A 28 -3.42 -0.17 6.04
C PRO A 28 -2.52 0.68 6.93
N ILE A 29 -3.11 1.45 7.85
CA ILE A 29 -2.40 2.39 8.72
C ILE A 29 -1.36 1.72 9.63
N HIS A 30 -1.52 0.44 9.97
CA HIS A 30 -0.52 -0.26 10.79
C HIS A 30 0.81 -0.42 10.05
N LEU A 31 0.79 -0.77 8.75
CA LEU A 31 2.01 -0.88 7.93
C LEU A 31 2.71 0.47 7.78
N ILE A 32 1.94 1.54 7.55
CA ILE A 32 2.49 2.91 7.50
C ILE A 32 3.21 3.26 8.80
N ARG A 33 2.63 2.90 9.95
CA ARG A 33 3.23 3.16 11.28
C ARG A 33 4.45 2.30 11.55
N GLU A 34 4.43 1.02 11.17
CA GLU A 34 5.57 0.10 11.31
C GLU A 34 6.77 0.55 10.46
N LEU A 35 6.49 0.99 9.22
CA LEU A 35 7.48 1.55 8.30
C LEU A 35 7.87 3.00 8.63
N ARG A 36 7.19 3.62 9.61
CA ARG A 36 7.38 5.03 10.03
C ARG A 36 7.26 6.03 8.88
N TRP A 37 6.43 5.69 7.91
CA TRP A 37 6.14 6.51 6.76
C TRP A 37 5.36 7.76 7.15
N GLN A 38 5.78 8.90 6.63
CA GLN A 38 5.17 10.19 6.89
C GLN A 38 4.15 10.58 5.82
N ASP A 39 3.24 11.47 6.19
CA ASP A 39 2.29 12.07 5.27
C ASP A 39 3.03 12.87 4.18
N ASN A 40 2.55 12.79 2.93
CA ASN A 40 3.12 13.45 1.75
C ASN A 40 4.61 13.15 1.44
N GLN A 41 5.23 12.13 2.05
CA GLN A 41 6.60 11.76 1.71
C GLN A 41 6.69 11.13 0.29
N GLU A 42 7.84 11.27 -0.34
CA GLU A 42 8.15 10.61 -1.61
C GLU A 42 8.51 9.13 -1.39
N LEU A 43 8.00 8.26 -2.26
CA LEU A 43 8.22 6.82 -2.22
C LEU A 43 8.67 6.33 -3.59
N ILE A 44 9.59 5.36 -3.60
CA ILE A 44 10.06 4.71 -4.81
C ILE A 44 9.28 3.41 -5.00
N ILE A 45 8.69 3.24 -6.19
CA ILE A 45 8.02 2.01 -6.61
C ILE A 45 8.92 1.30 -7.61
N GLU A 46 9.43 0.13 -7.23
CA GLU A 46 10.25 -0.73 -8.07
C GLU A 46 9.48 -1.99 -8.45
N ARG A 47 9.71 -2.49 -9.67
CA ARG A 47 9.16 -3.78 -10.10
C ARG A 47 10.18 -4.88 -9.82
N ASP A 48 9.79 -5.85 -9.01
CA ASP A 48 10.56 -7.05 -8.72
C ASP A 48 9.82 -8.26 -9.31
N GLY A 49 10.18 -8.62 -10.55
CA GLY A 49 9.49 -9.68 -11.30
C GLY A 49 7.98 -9.41 -11.49
N ASN A 50 7.16 -10.16 -10.74
CA ASN A 50 5.70 -10.08 -10.74
C ASN A 50 5.13 -9.26 -9.57
N GLU A 51 6.00 -8.67 -8.75
CA GLU A 51 5.65 -7.92 -7.56
C GLU A 51 6.08 -6.45 -7.69
N LEU A 52 5.45 -5.57 -6.90
CA LEU A 52 5.87 -4.19 -6.74
C LEU A 52 6.43 -4.02 -5.33
N ARG A 53 7.67 -3.54 -5.25
CA ARG A 53 8.32 -3.18 -4.00
C ARG A 53 8.24 -1.67 -3.82
N ILE A 54 7.72 -1.23 -2.67
CA ILE A 54 7.64 0.19 -2.32
C ILE A 54 8.62 0.45 -1.19
N ARG A 55 9.51 1.42 -1.36
CA ARG A 55 10.48 1.85 -0.34
C ARG A 55 10.48 3.36 -0.18
N ASP A 56 10.97 3.84 0.96
CA ASP A 56 11.32 5.25 1.14
C ASP A 56 12.40 5.68 0.13
N ALA A 57 12.30 6.94 -0.29
CA ALA A 57 13.22 7.57 -1.24
C ALA A 57 14.51 8.07 -0.57
#